data_AF-A0A839DSI3-F1
#
_entry.id   AF-A0A839DSI3-F1
#
_cell.length_a   1.000
_cell.length_b   1.000
_cell.length_c   1.000
_cell.angle_alpha   90.00
_cell.angle_beta   90.00
_cell.angle_gamma   90.00
#
_symmetry.space_group_name_H-M   'P 1'
#
loop_
_entity.id
_entity.type
_entity.pdbx_description
1 polymer ?
#
loop_
_entity_poly.entity_id
_entity_poly.type
_entity_poly.pdbx_seq_one_letter_code
_entity_poly.pdbx_strand_id
1 'polypeptide(L)' 'MKLFTKNVLETALNEEMTEHLGHEPNRADAERESTNIRNGTRTRTVMSDAVGEVEVAVPRDREVPSIRRL' A
#
# COMPACT_ATOMS: atom_id res chain seq x y z
N MET A 1 18.72 -3.47 -9.97
CA MET A 1 17.57 -4.39 -9.85
C MET A 1 16.76 -4.19 -8.58
N LYS A 2 17.38 -4.05 -7.39
CA LYS A 2 16.65 -3.79 -6.12
C LYS A 2 15.64 -2.63 -6.18
N LEU A 3 16.00 -1.49 -6.79
CA LEU A 3 15.08 -0.35 -6.96
C LEU A 3 13.88 -0.68 -7.86
N PHE A 4 14.08 -1.51 -8.89
CA PHE A 4 12.99 -1.94 -9.76
C PHE A 4 11.99 -2.82 -9.01
N THR A 5 12.48 -3.82 -8.27
CA THR A 5 11.65 -4.68 -7.41
C THR A 5 10.88 -3.86 -6.38
N LYS A 6 11.54 -2.88 -5.74
CA LYS A 6 10.89 -1.94 -4.83
C LYS A 6 9.74 -1.20 -5.52
N ASN A 7 10.00 -0.58 -6.67
CA ASN A 7 8.99 0.21 -7.37
C ASN A 7 7.79 -0.64 -7.79
N VAL A 8 8.02 -1.84 -8.31
CA VAL A 8 6.94 -2.76 -8.71
C VAL A 8 6.09 -3.16 -7.49
N LEU A 9 6.72 -3.49 -6.36
CA LEU A 9 6.00 -3.83 -5.13
C LEU A 9 5.19 -2.63 -4.62
N GLU A 10 5.80 -1.44 -4.52
CA GLU A 10 5.11 -0.24 -4.03
C GLU A 10 3.94 0.15 -4.94
N THR A 11 4.09 0.08 -6.27
CA THR A 11 3.00 0.35 -7.22
C THR A 11 1.84 -0.62 -7.02
N ALA A 12 2.11 -1.94 -6.97
CA ALA A 12 1.06 -2.94 -6.79
C ALA A 12 0.30 -2.74 -5.46
N LEU A 13 1.00 -2.43 -4.37
CA LEU A 13 0.39 -2.18 -3.07
C LEU A 13 -0.45 -0.90 -3.05
N ASN A 14 -0.04 0.12 -3.82
CA ASN A 14 -0.80 1.35 -3.96
C ASN A 14 -2.11 1.11 -4.71
N GLU A 15 -2.07 0.31 -5.78
CA GLU A 15 -3.24 -0.12 -6.55
C GLU A 15 -4.19 -0.96 -5.69
N GLU A 16 -3.68 -1.95 -4.96
CA GLU A 16 -4.48 -2.75 -4.01
C GLU A 16 -5.19 -1.86 -2.99
N MET A 17 -4.52 -0.84 -2.45
CA MET A 17 -5.13 0.11 -1.51
C MET A 17 -6.22 0.97 -2.17
N THR A 18 -6.04 1.38 -3.42
CA THR A 18 -7.06 2.11 -4.18
C THR A 18 -8.29 1.22 -4.40
N GLU A 19 -8.11 -0.05 -4.79
CA GLU A 19 -9.20 -1.01 -4.94
C GLU A 19 -9.89 -1.29 -3.60
N HIS A 20 -9.12 -1.48 -2.53
CA HIS A 20 -9.64 -1.76 -1.19
C HIS A 20 -10.50 -0.60 -0.65
N LEU A 21 -10.06 0.65 -0.82
CA LEU A 21 -10.80 1.83 -0.38
C LEU A 21 -11.89 2.26 -1.38
N GLY A 22 -11.83 1.76 -2.61
CA GLY A 22 -12.74 2.12 -3.69
C GLY A 22 -12.51 3.52 -4.26
N HIS A 23 -11.39 4.18 -3.95
CA HIS A 23 -11.07 5.50 -4.45
C HIS A 23 -9.57 5.80 -4.46
N GLU A 24 -9.17 6.69 -5.37
CA GLU A 24 -7.79 7.19 -5.45
C GLU A 24 -7.42 8.08 -4.24
N PRO A 25 -6.11 8.30 -3.96
CA PRO A 25 -5.67 9.24 -2.96
C PRO A 25 -6.29 10.63 -3.15
N ASN A 26 -6.84 11.18 -2.07
CA ASN A 26 -7.51 12.49 -2.07
C ASN A 26 -8.75 12.59 -2.98
N ARG A 27 -9.36 11.45 -3.35
CA ARG A 27 -10.56 11.38 -4.17
C ARG A 27 -11.71 10.60 -3.51
N ALA A 28 -11.70 10.52 -2.17
CA ALA A 28 -12.83 9.94 -1.44
C ALA A 28 -14.09 10.78 -1.67
N ASP A 29 -15.21 10.11 -1.96
CA ASP A 29 -16.51 10.77 -2.05
C ASP A 29 -16.96 11.27 -0.67
N ALA A 30 -17.62 12.42 -0.62
CA ALA A 30 -18.16 12.99 0.61
C ALA A 30 -19.39 12.20 1.11
N GLU A 31 -20.11 11.53 0.21
CA GLU A 31 -21.35 10.79 0.51
C GLU A 31 -21.12 9.30 0.81
N ARG A 32 -19.87 8.84 0.85
CA ARG A 32 -19.54 7.43 1.07
C ARG A 32 -19.95 6.95 2.47
N GLU A 33 -20.40 5.71 2.56
CA GLU A 33 -20.78 5.08 3.84
C GLU A 33 -19.57 4.73 4.72
N SER A 34 -18.44 4.39 4.10
CA SER A 34 -17.22 3.99 4.81
C SER A 34 -16.50 5.19 5.43
N THR A 35 -16.13 5.10 6.70
CA THR A 35 -15.23 6.07 7.34
C THR A 35 -13.74 5.76 7.13
N ASN A 36 -13.42 4.64 6.46
CA ASN A 36 -12.05 4.21 6.26
C ASN A 36 -11.33 5.08 5.23
N ILE A 37 -10.15 5.59 5.55
CA ILE A 37 -9.36 6.44 4.67
C ILE A 37 -7.91 5.99 4.66
N ARG A 38 -7.23 6.30 3.56
CA ARG A 38 -5.78 6.16 3.47
C ARG A 38 -5.09 6.99 4.56
N ASN A 39 -4.14 6.38 5.27
CA ASN A 39 -3.53 6.90 6.50
C ASN A 39 -1.99 6.81 6.45
N GLY A 40 -1.43 7.35 5.37
CA GLY A 40 0.01 7.36 5.11
C GLY A 40 0.56 5.98 4.76
N THR A 41 1.86 5.80 5.00
CA THR A 41 2.61 4.56 4.71
C THR A 41 3.36 4.09 5.95
N ARG A 42 3.82 2.84 5.93
CA ARG A 42 4.77 2.28 6.90
C ARG A 42 5.92 1.61 6.15
N THR A 43 7.11 1.65 6.71
CA THR A 43 8.24 0.89 6.17
C THR A 43 8.13 -0.58 6.54
N ARG A 44 8.43 -1.47 5.60
CA ARG A 44 8.59 -2.92 5.83
C ARG A 44 9.74 -3.44 4.98
N THR A 45 10.48 -4.40 5.52
CA THR A 45 11.54 -5.11 4.79
C THR A 45 10.99 -6.43 4.25
N VAL A 46 11.12 -6.64 2.94
CA VAL A 46 10.71 -7.85 2.24
C VAL A 46 11.97 -8.61 1.82
N MET A 47 12.04 -9.89 2.14
CA MET A 47 13.12 -10.76 1.67
C MET A 47 12.80 -11.23 0.24
N SER A 48 13.69 -10.99 -0.70
CA SER A 48 13.57 -11.47 -2.08
C SER A 48 14.76 -12.34 -2.44
N ASP A 49 14.51 -13.52 -3.01
CA ASP A 49 15.57 -14.44 -3.43
C ASP A 49 16.49 -13.83 -4.50
N ALA A 50 15.97 -12.92 -5.34
CA ALA A 50 16.71 -12.34 -6.46
C ALA A 50 17.59 -11.14 -6.07
N VAL A 51 17.19 -10.36 -5.07
CA VAL A 51 17.82 -9.07 -4.73
C VAL A 51 18.11 -8.88 -3.24
N GLY A 52 17.83 -9.89 -2.42
CA GLY A 52 17.96 -9.85 -0.96
C GLY A 52 16.86 -9.01 -0.31
N GLU A 53 17.19 -8.40 0.83
CA GLU A 53 16.26 -7.53 1.56
C GLU A 53 15.89 -6.28 0.75
N VAL A 54 14.61 -5.93 0.71
CA VAL A 54 14.07 -4.74 0.04
C VAL A 54 13.19 -3.98 1.01
N GLU A 55 13.55 -2.73 1.31
CA GLU A 55 12.68 -1.83 2.07
C GLU A 55 11.62 -1.20 1.16
N VAL A 56 10.35 -1.35 1.54
CA VAL A 56 9.18 -0.84 0.82
C VAL A 56 8.29 -0.01 1.74
N ALA A 57 7.66 1.02 1.16
CA ALA A 57 6.63 1.83 1.80
C ALA A 57 5.24 1.21 1.54
N VAL A 58 4.72 0.51 2.55
CA VAL A 58 3.41 -0.14 2.49
C VAL A 58 2.32 0.87 2.85
N PRO A 59 1.31 1.09 1.99
CA PRO A 59 0.22 1.99 2.33
C PRO A 59 -0.66 1.41 3.45
N ARG A 60 -1.28 2.30 4.20
CA ARG A 60 -2.18 1.94 5.30
C ARG A 60 -3.50 2.67 5.15
N ASP A 61 -4.54 2.07 5.67
CA ASP A 61 -5.82 2.70 5.90
C ASP A 61 -6.01 3.00 7.41
N ARG A 62 -7.18 3.54 7.77
CA ARG A 62 -7.48 4.08 9.11
C ARG A 62 -8.10 3.04 10.03
N GLU A 63 -8.99 2.21 9.53
CA GLU A 63 -9.84 1.36 10.38
C GLU A 63 -9.24 -0.01 10.66
N VAL A 64 -8.67 -0.67 9.66
CA VAL A 64 -8.16 -2.04 9.80
C VAL A 64 -6.95 -2.19 8.91
N PRO A 65 -5.76 -2.60 9.39
CA PRO A 65 -4.61 -2.77 8.50
C PRO A 65 -4.93 -3.81 7.42
N SER A 66 -5.30 -3.32 6.23
CA SER A 66 -5.78 -4.10 5.09
C SER A 66 -4.66 -4.89 4.44
N ILE A 67 -3.47 -4.27 4.36
CA ILE A 67 -2.28 -4.91 3.79
C ILE A 67 -1.44 -5.53 4.90
N ARG A 68 -1.77 -6.76 5.28
CA ARG A 68 -0.98 -7.55 6.26
C ARG A 68 0.12 -8.41 5.63
N ARG A 69 0.04 -8.70 4.33
CA ARG A 69 0.83 -9.78 3.70
C ARG A 69 1.87 -9.23 2.73
N LEU A 70 3.10 -9.08 3.24
CA LEU A 70 4.35 -8.92 2.49
C LEU A 70 5.47 -9.62 3.25
#